data_AF-A0A9N9RAV2-F1
#
_entry.id   AF-A0A9N9RAV2-F1
#
_cell.length_a   1.000
_cell.length_b   1.000
_cell.length_c   1.000
_cell.angle_alpha   90.00
_cell.angle_beta   90.00
_cell.angle_gamma   90.00
#
_symmetry.space_group_name_H-M   'P 1'
#
loop_
_entity.id
_entity.type
_entity.pdbx_description
1 polymer ?
#
loop_
_entity_poly.entity_id
_entity_poly.type
_entity_poly.pdbx_seq_one_letter_code
_entity_poly.pdbx_strand_id
1 'polypeptide(L)'
;MARKMMNEDGANSRCPDSDVRTVQFDLQQQMYLPTLTHTQMYYSRQLAFVNMGIHLEDEGRGIMFLWNETVGQRGSNEIASCLYKFFTYSEIGYTTHKKKLILWSDNCGGQNKNQAVLAMLLVLIAKGFFSEITHKFPVKGHTFLACDRDFAIIEKAKKCAKPLIPKDLIELIANAAKKKTILGSGY
;
A
#
# COMPACT_ATOMS: atom_id res chain seq x y z
N MET A 1 -4.50 -14.27 17.77
CA MET A 1 -5.46 -14.85 16.81
C MET A 1 -5.35 -14.24 15.41
N ALA A 2 -5.58 -12.93 15.22
CA ALA A 2 -5.53 -12.29 13.90
C ALA A 2 -4.19 -12.47 13.14
N ARG A 3 -3.05 -12.28 13.81
CA ARG A 3 -1.72 -12.49 13.21
C ARG A 3 -1.49 -13.92 12.72
N LYS A 4 -2.02 -14.91 13.43
CA LYS A 4 -1.93 -16.32 13.03
C LYS A 4 -2.69 -16.55 11.73
N MET A 5 -3.93 -16.06 11.66
CA MET A 5 -4.76 -16.17 10.46
C MET A 5 -4.16 -15.43 9.25
N MET A 6 -3.58 -14.25 9.47
CA MET A 6 -2.90 -13.51 8.41
C MET A 6 -1.66 -14.25 7.87
N ASN A 7 -0.88 -14.88 8.76
CA ASN A 7 0.24 -15.72 8.34
C ASN A 7 -0.22 -16.98 7.60
N GLU A 8 -1.33 -17.58 8.02
CA GLU A 8 -1.96 -18.74 7.36
C GLU A 8 -2.49 -18.36 5.96
N ASP A 9 -3.21 -17.25 5.84
CA ASP A 9 -3.67 -16.73 4.54
C ASP A 9 -2.48 -16.43 3.60
N GLY A 10 -1.40 -15.86 4.14
CA GLY A 10 -0.17 -15.63 3.40
C GLY A 10 0.48 -16.93 2.94
N ALA A 11 0.59 -17.93 3.84
CA ALA A 11 1.15 -19.24 3.51
C ALA A 11 0.31 -19.98 2.46
N ASN A 12 -1.02 -19.99 2.62
CA ASN A 12 -1.95 -20.59 1.67
C ASN A 12 -1.85 -19.94 0.29
N SER A 13 -1.65 -18.62 0.22
CA SER A 13 -1.46 -17.93 -1.06
C SER A 13 -0.16 -18.29 -1.77
N ARG A 14 0.87 -18.78 -1.05
CA ARG A 14 2.16 -19.18 -1.64
C ARG A 14 2.16 -20.62 -2.18
N CYS A 15 1.16 -21.42 -1.86
CA CYS A 15 1.08 -22.79 -2.37
C CYS A 15 0.91 -22.80 -3.90
N PRO A 16 1.62 -23.69 -4.64
CA PRO A 16 1.57 -23.72 -6.11
C PRO A 16 0.17 -23.87 -6.70
N ASP A 17 -0.69 -24.69 -6.07
CA ASP A 17 -2.05 -24.98 -6.53
C ASP A 17 -3.10 -24.00 -5.96
N SER A 18 -2.66 -22.92 -5.31
CA SER A 18 -3.56 -21.98 -4.66
C SER A 18 -4.20 -21.02 -5.65
N ASP A 19 -5.53 -21.02 -5.72
CA ASP A 19 -6.32 -20.02 -6.44
C ASP A 19 -6.51 -18.71 -5.63
N VAL A 20 -5.84 -18.59 -4.47
CA VAL A 20 -6.00 -17.46 -3.55
C VAL A 20 -4.79 -16.53 -3.60
N ARG A 21 -5.05 -15.25 -3.85
CA ARG A 21 -4.08 -14.17 -3.70
C ARG A 21 -4.32 -13.45 -2.39
N THR A 22 -3.29 -13.31 -1.56
CA THR A 22 -3.35 -12.56 -0.31
C THR A 22 -2.57 -11.27 -0.45
N VAL A 23 -3.24 -10.16 -0.17
CA VAL A 23 -2.67 -8.81 -0.28
C VAL A 23 -2.90 -8.08 1.03
N GLN A 24 -1.86 -7.38 1.49
CA GLN A 24 -1.94 -6.51 2.65
C GLN A 24 -1.68 -5.08 2.19
N PHE A 25 -2.39 -4.10 2.72
CA PHE A 25 -2.13 -2.71 2.38
C PHE A 25 -2.32 -1.78 3.57
N ASP A 26 -1.52 -0.72 3.60
CA ASP A 26 -1.60 0.30 4.64
C ASP A 26 -1.02 1.64 4.16
N LEU A 27 -1.24 2.69 4.93
CA LEU A 27 -0.63 4.00 4.73
C LEU A 27 0.55 4.18 5.67
N GLN A 28 1.70 4.55 5.09
CA GLN A 28 2.85 4.97 5.87
C GLN A 28 2.58 6.32 6.56
N GLN A 29 3.31 6.58 7.65
CA GLN A 29 3.38 7.93 8.21
C GLN A 29 3.74 8.95 7.12
N GLN A 30 3.01 10.08 7.12
CA GLN A 30 3.20 11.15 6.16
C GLN A 30 4.65 11.65 6.14
N MET A 31 5.17 11.84 4.94
CA MET A 31 6.51 12.37 4.73
C MET A 31 6.43 13.84 4.34
N TYR A 32 7.41 14.63 4.75
CA TYR A 32 7.47 16.06 4.49
C TYR A 32 8.76 16.40 3.77
N LEU A 33 8.64 17.23 2.73
CA LEU A 33 9.78 17.78 2.00
C LEU A 33 9.81 19.32 2.09
N PRO A 34 11.02 19.92 2.13
CA PRO A 34 12.32 19.25 2.21
C PRO A 34 12.57 18.63 3.60
N THR A 35 13.39 17.56 3.67
CA THR A 35 13.74 16.88 4.94
C THR A 35 14.83 17.63 5.71
N LEU A 36 14.53 18.89 6.08
CA LEU A 36 15.43 19.77 6.82
C LEU A 36 15.10 19.78 8.31
N THR A 37 16.13 19.81 9.16
CA THR A 37 16.00 19.69 10.63
C THR A 37 16.28 20.99 11.39
N HIS A 38 16.48 22.13 10.70
CA HIS A 38 16.79 23.40 11.36
C HIS A 38 15.51 24.10 11.86
N THR A 39 15.61 24.84 12.98
CA THR A 39 14.46 25.42 13.70
C THR A 39 13.52 26.27 12.85
N GLN A 40 14.02 26.97 11.82
CA GLN A 40 13.19 27.79 10.92
C GLN A 40 12.18 26.95 10.12
N MET A 41 12.49 25.68 9.86
CA MET A 41 11.60 24.77 9.14
C MET A 41 10.35 24.42 9.93
N TYR A 42 10.42 24.45 11.27
CA TYR A 42 9.26 24.22 12.13
C TYR A 42 8.13 25.23 11.89
N TYR A 43 8.49 26.45 11.48
CA TYR A 43 7.55 27.53 11.17
C TYR A 43 7.16 27.58 9.69
N SER A 44 7.76 26.74 8.84
CA SER A 44 7.52 26.73 7.41
C SER A 44 6.55 25.61 7.03
N ARG A 45 5.68 25.87 6.04
CA ARG A 45 4.82 24.82 5.49
C ARG A 45 5.64 23.90 4.60
N GLN A 46 5.78 22.64 5.01
CA GLN A 46 6.44 21.60 4.23
C GLN A 46 5.43 20.90 3.31
N LEU A 47 5.89 20.51 2.12
CA LEU A 47 5.06 19.75 1.18
C LEU A 47 4.84 18.35 1.70
N ALA A 48 3.57 18.01 1.88
CA ALA A 48 3.11 16.73 2.39
C ALA A 48 3.08 15.63 1.32
N PHE A 49 3.66 14.48 1.62
CA PHE A 49 3.61 13.26 0.81
C PHE A 49 2.94 12.13 1.57
N VAL A 50 2.06 11.43 0.87
CA VAL A 50 1.36 10.22 1.33
C VAL A 50 1.90 9.04 0.54
N ASN A 51 2.20 7.95 1.25
CA ASN A 51 2.67 6.72 0.66
C ASN A 51 1.77 5.56 1.08
N MET A 52 1.12 4.92 0.11
CA MET A 52 0.34 3.70 0.32
C MET A 52 1.15 2.49 -0.11
N GLY A 53 1.40 1.58 0.82
CA GLY A 53 2.06 0.31 0.56
C GLY A 53 1.05 -0.79 0.30
N ILE A 54 1.29 -1.57 -0.75
CA ILE A 54 0.57 -2.80 -1.06
C ILE A 54 1.59 -3.94 -1.11
N HIS A 55 1.46 -4.91 -0.22
CA HIS A 55 2.31 -6.09 -0.13
C HIS A 55 1.60 -7.33 -0.66
N LEU A 56 2.21 -7.97 -1.65
CA LEU A 56 1.82 -9.25 -2.22
C LEU A 56 2.48 -10.37 -1.43
N GLU A 57 1.70 -11.12 -0.64
CA GLU A 57 2.22 -12.21 0.19
C GLU A 57 2.66 -13.43 -0.64
N ASP A 58 2.04 -13.63 -1.80
CA ASP A 58 2.35 -14.74 -2.70
C ASP A 58 3.67 -14.52 -3.46
N GLU A 59 3.97 -13.29 -3.84
CA GLU A 59 5.21 -12.92 -4.52
C GLU A 59 6.32 -12.43 -3.59
N GLY A 60 5.98 -12.13 -2.33
CA GLY A 60 6.85 -11.44 -1.37
C GLY A 60 7.38 -10.13 -1.96
N ARG A 61 6.47 -9.30 -2.48
CA ARG A 61 6.77 -8.05 -3.18
C ARG A 61 5.90 -6.91 -2.66
N GLY A 62 6.54 -5.80 -2.27
CA GLY A 62 5.87 -4.54 -1.94
C GLY A 62 5.81 -3.58 -3.12
N ILE A 63 4.69 -2.88 -3.27
CA ILE A 63 4.45 -1.82 -4.25
C ILE A 63 4.00 -0.57 -3.48
N MET A 64 4.49 0.60 -3.89
CA MET A 64 4.26 1.87 -3.20
C MET A 64 3.61 2.87 -4.14
N PHE A 65 2.47 3.41 -3.74
CA PHE A 65 1.81 4.53 -4.41
C PHE A 65 2.13 5.79 -3.64
N LEU A 66 2.91 6.68 -4.26
CA LEU A 66 3.33 7.93 -3.67
C LEU A 66 2.62 9.10 -4.36
N TRP A 67 2.01 9.98 -3.58
CA TRP A 67 1.44 11.24 -4.07
C TRP A 67 1.62 12.35 -3.02
N ASN A 68 1.38 13.59 -3.41
CA ASN A 68 1.46 14.74 -2.52
C ASN A 68 0.09 15.38 -2.28
N GLU A 69 0.01 16.29 -1.31
CA GLU A 69 -1.24 16.97 -0.93
C GLU A 69 -1.90 17.79 -2.06
N THR A 70 -1.18 18.15 -3.11
CA THR A 70 -1.76 18.85 -4.28
C THR A 70 -2.47 17.91 -5.24
N VAL A 71 -2.20 16.60 -5.13
CA VAL A 71 -2.76 15.55 -5.98
C VAL A 71 -3.97 14.90 -5.32
N GLY A 72 -3.88 14.63 -4.01
CA GLY A 72 -4.93 13.95 -3.27
C GLY A 72 -4.66 13.93 -1.79
N GLN A 73 -5.70 13.61 -1.01
CA GLN A 73 -5.56 13.50 0.44
C GLN A 73 -5.23 12.05 0.81
N ARG A 74 -5.77 11.55 1.92
CA ARG A 74 -5.60 10.17 2.41
C ARG A 74 -6.95 9.50 2.60
N GLY A 75 -7.95 9.92 1.85
CA GLY A 75 -9.33 9.47 1.99
C GLY A 75 -9.56 8.14 1.31
N SER A 76 -10.78 7.65 1.48
CA SER A 76 -11.23 6.39 0.87
C SER A 76 -11.15 6.37 -0.66
N ASN A 77 -11.33 7.52 -1.31
CA ASN A 77 -11.27 7.63 -2.77
C ASN A 77 -9.85 7.41 -3.30
N GLU A 78 -8.83 7.96 -2.63
CA GLU A 78 -7.43 7.72 -2.98
C GLU A 78 -7.05 6.25 -2.76
N ILE A 79 -7.48 5.66 -1.63
CA ILE A 79 -7.26 4.23 -1.36
C ILE A 79 -7.92 3.36 -2.43
N ALA A 80 -9.20 3.59 -2.72
CA ALA A 80 -9.93 2.83 -3.73
C ALA A 80 -9.28 2.97 -5.12
N SER A 81 -8.83 4.17 -5.49
CA SER A 81 -8.15 4.43 -6.77
C SER A 81 -6.82 3.68 -6.87
N CYS A 82 -6.01 3.68 -5.80
CA CYS A 82 -4.75 2.94 -5.77
C CYS A 82 -4.97 1.43 -5.88
N LEU A 83 -5.92 0.87 -5.12
CA LEU A 83 -6.29 -0.55 -5.22
C LEU A 83 -6.80 -0.91 -6.61
N TYR A 84 -7.68 -0.08 -7.18
CA TYR A 84 -8.21 -0.32 -8.52
C TYR A 84 -7.11 -0.29 -9.58
N LYS A 85 -6.22 0.72 -9.56
CA LYS A 85 -5.05 0.78 -10.46
C LYS A 85 -4.18 -0.46 -10.29
N PHE A 86 -3.88 -0.85 -9.05
CA PHE A 86 -3.07 -2.03 -8.74
C PHE A 86 -3.63 -3.33 -9.35
N PHE A 87 -4.94 -3.57 -9.22
CA PHE A 87 -5.56 -4.80 -9.69
C PHE A 87 -5.90 -4.82 -11.17
N THR A 88 -5.98 -3.66 -11.83
CA THR A 88 -6.43 -3.58 -13.24
C THR A 88 -5.32 -3.26 -14.23
N TYR A 89 -4.19 -2.67 -13.79
CA TYR A 89 -3.09 -2.33 -14.69
C TYR A 89 -2.07 -3.47 -14.71
N SER A 90 -1.89 -4.11 -15.87
CA SER A 90 -0.96 -5.23 -16.09
C SER A 90 0.50 -4.86 -15.82
N GLU A 91 0.87 -3.60 -16.01
CA GLU A 91 2.22 -3.12 -15.72
C GLU A 91 2.53 -3.06 -14.22
N ILE A 92 1.49 -3.02 -13.35
CA ILE A 92 1.64 -2.79 -11.91
C ILE A 92 1.43 -4.09 -11.12
N GLY A 93 0.31 -4.78 -11.32
CA GLY A 93 -0.08 -5.87 -10.42
C GLY A 93 -0.94 -6.99 -11.02
N TYR A 94 -1.41 -6.85 -12.28
CA TYR A 94 -2.22 -7.89 -12.92
C TYR A 94 -1.35 -8.89 -13.69
N THR A 95 -0.79 -9.86 -12.96
CA THR A 95 0.00 -10.98 -13.53
C THR A 95 -0.38 -12.32 -12.90
N THR A 96 -1.59 -12.45 -12.38
CA THR A 96 -2.00 -13.66 -11.65
C THR A 96 -3.20 -14.33 -12.32
N HIS A 97 -3.17 -15.67 -12.35
CA HIS A 97 -4.31 -16.49 -12.77
C HIS A 97 -5.32 -16.72 -11.64
N LYS A 98 -4.94 -16.36 -10.40
CA LYS A 98 -5.71 -16.58 -9.19
C LYS A 98 -6.99 -15.75 -9.16
N LYS A 99 -8.13 -16.40 -8.92
CA LYS A 99 -9.46 -15.76 -8.97
C LYS A 99 -10.02 -15.39 -7.61
N LYS A 100 -9.45 -15.85 -6.50
CA LYS A 100 -9.86 -15.43 -5.16
C LYS A 100 -8.88 -14.44 -4.55
N LEU A 101 -9.41 -13.41 -3.90
CA LEU A 101 -8.61 -12.37 -3.25
C LEU A 101 -8.92 -12.29 -1.75
N ILE A 102 -7.88 -12.33 -0.93
CA ILE A 102 -7.94 -11.97 0.49
C ILE A 102 -7.20 -10.65 0.68
N LEU A 103 -7.93 -9.63 1.15
CA LEU A 103 -7.38 -8.33 1.50
C LEU A 103 -7.25 -8.20 3.01
N TRP A 104 -6.10 -7.71 3.46
CA TRP A 104 -5.87 -7.28 4.83
C TRP A 104 -5.53 -5.80 4.87
N SER A 105 -6.22 -5.04 5.71
CA SER A 105 -5.89 -3.63 5.97
C SER A 105 -6.21 -3.26 7.41
N ASP A 106 -5.74 -2.11 7.86
CA ASP A 106 -6.19 -1.57 9.15
C ASP A 106 -7.73 -1.37 9.17
N ASN A 107 -8.28 -1.26 10.39
CA ASN A 107 -9.71 -1.08 10.60
C ASN A 107 -10.11 0.42 10.64
N CYS A 108 -9.56 1.22 9.72
CA CYS A 108 -9.90 2.63 9.60
C CYS A 108 -11.18 2.82 8.78
N GLY A 109 -12.26 3.31 9.41
CA GLY A 109 -13.53 3.58 8.74
C GLY A 109 -13.42 4.60 7.60
N GLY A 110 -12.72 5.71 7.84
CA GLY A 110 -12.59 6.79 6.86
C GLY A 110 -11.78 6.42 5.61
N GLN A 111 -10.98 5.35 5.68
CA GLN A 111 -10.05 4.97 4.61
C GLN A 111 -10.42 3.64 3.99
N ASN A 112 -10.54 2.59 4.82
CA ASN A 112 -10.58 1.21 4.36
C ASN A 112 -11.94 0.55 4.53
N LYS A 113 -12.70 0.94 5.57
CA LYS A 113 -14.00 0.35 5.91
C LYS A 113 -15.15 1.32 5.61
N ASN A 114 -15.39 1.57 4.32
CA ASN A 114 -16.44 2.46 3.81
C ASN A 114 -16.98 1.99 2.46
N GLN A 115 -18.05 2.66 2.00
CA GLN A 115 -18.76 2.31 0.76
C GLN A 115 -17.91 2.48 -0.51
N ALA A 116 -16.97 3.44 -0.55
CA ALA A 116 -16.15 3.67 -1.74
C ALA A 116 -15.22 2.49 -2.00
N VAL A 117 -14.53 2.00 -0.97
CA VAL A 117 -13.68 0.80 -1.07
C VAL A 117 -14.52 -0.43 -1.41
N LEU A 118 -15.66 -0.64 -0.73
CA LEU A 118 -16.55 -1.76 -1.03
C LEU A 118 -17.07 -1.73 -2.47
N ALA A 119 -17.51 -0.58 -2.97
CA ALA A 119 -17.98 -0.42 -4.34
C ALA A 119 -16.87 -0.75 -5.35
N MET A 120 -15.64 -0.30 -5.09
CA MET A 120 -14.49 -0.64 -5.93
C MET A 120 -14.21 -2.15 -5.95
N LEU A 121 -14.28 -2.84 -4.81
CA LEU A 121 -14.12 -4.30 -4.76
C LEU A 121 -15.22 -5.02 -5.56
N LEU A 122 -16.47 -4.55 -5.47
CA LEU A 122 -17.57 -5.09 -6.28
C LEU A 122 -17.34 -4.88 -7.78
N VAL A 123 -16.77 -3.73 -8.18
CA VAL A 123 -16.40 -3.48 -9.58
C VAL A 123 -15.34 -4.48 -10.06
N LEU A 124 -14.36 -4.85 -9.23
CA LEU A 124 -13.36 -5.87 -9.60
C LEU A 124 -14.00 -7.24 -9.86
N ILE A 125 -15.01 -7.62 -9.07
CA ILE A 125 -15.78 -8.86 -9.27
C ILE A 125 -16.60 -8.76 -10.55
N ALA A 126 -17.37 -7.67 -10.71
CA ALA A 126 -18.24 -7.47 -11.87
C ALA A 126 -17.47 -7.46 -13.21
N LYS A 127 -16.20 -7.00 -13.20
CA LYS A 127 -15.31 -7.03 -14.36
C LYS A 127 -14.58 -8.37 -14.57
N GLY A 128 -14.79 -9.36 -13.71
CA GLY A 128 -14.21 -10.70 -13.84
C GLY A 128 -12.73 -10.81 -13.44
N PHE A 129 -12.18 -9.81 -12.76
CA PHE A 129 -10.81 -9.89 -12.23
C PHE A 129 -10.74 -10.97 -11.15
N PHE A 130 -11.71 -10.98 -10.24
CA PHE A 130 -11.85 -11.96 -9.16
C PHE A 130 -13.26 -12.55 -9.13
N SER A 131 -13.40 -13.81 -8.74
CA SER A 131 -14.68 -14.47 -8.48
C SER A 131 -15.16 -14.24 -7.04
N GLU A 132 -14.22 -14.03 -6.11
CA GLU A 132 -14.49 -13.89 -4.69
C GLU A 132 -13.46 -12.93 -4.06
N ILE A 133 -13.92 -11.97 -3.25
CA ILE A 133 -13.06 -11.07 -2.49
C ILE A 133 -13.47 -11.10 -1.01
N THR A 134 -12.52 -11.41 -0.14
CA THR A 134 -12.68 -11.35 1.32
C THR A 134 -11.80 -10.23 1.88
N HIS A 135 -12.40 -9.19 2.47
CA HIS A 135 -11.68 -8.10 3.12
C HIS A 135 -11.70 -8.26 4.65
N LYS A 136 -10.53 -8.50 5.23
CA LYS A 136 -10.30 -8.80 6.64
C LYS A 136 -9.66 -7.61 7.34
N PHE A 137 -10.09 -7.37 8.57
CA PHE A 137 -9.60 -6.29 9.43
C PHE A 137 -9.03 -6.88 10.73
N PRO A 138 -7.78 -6.58 11.12
CA PRO A 138 -7.20 -7.03 12.36
C PRO A 138 -7.78 -6.25 13.55
N VAL A 139 -7.81 -6.90 14.71
CA VAL A 139 -8.20 -6.28 15.99
C VAL A 139 -7.12 -5.27 16.40
N LYS A 140 -7.53 -4.09 16.88
CA LYS A 140 -6.63 -3.02 17.31
C LYS A 140 -5.60 -3.54 18.34
N GLY A 141 -4.34 -3.11 18.22
CA GLY A 141 -3.26 -3.41 19.17
C GLY A 141 -2.37 -4.62 18.83
N HIS A 142 -2.69 -5.38 17.77
CA HIS A 142 -1.90 -6.55 17.35
C HIS A 142 -1.64 -6.61 15.83
N THR A 143 -1.56 -5.44 15.20
CA THR A 143 -1.52 -5.27 13.75
C THR A 143 -0.10 -4.91 13.31
N PHE A 144 0.69 -5.91 12.93
CA PHE A 144 1.90 -5.69 12.14
C PHE A 144 1.64 -6.27 10.76
N LEU A 145 1.25 -5.42 9.81
CA LEU A 145 1.06 -5.79 8.42
C LEU A 145 2.43 -5.98 7.75
N ALA A 146 2.48 -6.76 6.67
CA ALA A 146 3.69 -6.96 5.91
C ALA A 146 4.23 -5.65 5.33
N CYS A 147 3.33 -4.70 5.02
CA CYS A 147 3.62 -3.34 4.57
C CYS A 147 4.52 -2.58 5.57
N ASP A 148 4.34 -2.80 6.87
CA ASP A 148 5.13 -2.13 7.92
C ASP A 148 6.62 -2.45 7.80
N ARG A 149 6.95 -3.67 7.33
CA ARG A 149 8.34 -4.05 7.07
C ARG A 149 8.92 -3.29 5.89
N ASP A 150 8.13 -3.09 4.84
CA ASP A 150 8.57 -2.32 3.67
C ASP A 150 8.75 -0.84 4.03
N PHE A 151 7.82 -0.27 4.83
CA PHE A 151 7.93 1.09 5.34
C PHE A 151 9.16 1.30 6.22
N ALA A 152 9.47 0.34 7.11
CA ALA A 152 10.66 0.42 7.95
C ALA A 152 11.96 0.50 7.12
N ILE A 153 12.02 -0.19 5.98
CA ILE A 153 13.16 -0.12 5.05
C ILE A 153 13.25 1.29 4.42
N ILE A 154 12.11 1.83 3.96
CA ILE A 154 12.03 3.19 3.40
C ILE A 154 12.44 4.24 4.44
N GLU A 155 11.96 4.14 5.68
CA GLU A 155 12.31 5.07 6.76
C GLU A 155 13.80 5.04 7.08
N LYS A 156 14.41 3.86 7.09
CA LYS A 156 15.85 3.71 7.30
C LYS A 156 16.63 4.39 6.17
N ALA A 157 16.23 4.19 4.91
CA ALA A 157 16.87 4.86 3.77
C ALA A 157 16.70 6.39 3.84
N LYS A 158 15.50 6.88 4.20
CA LYS A 158 15.18 8.30 4.35
C LYS A 158 16.05 9.01 5.38
N LYS A 159 16.32 8.36 6.52
CA LYS A 159 17.19 8.92 7.57
C LYS A 159 18.62 9.16 7.07
N CYS A 160 19.11 8.34 6.16
CA CYS A 160 20.45 8.47 5.58
C CYS A 160 20.50 9.52 4.45
N ALA A 161 19.57 9.45 3.50
CA ALA A 161 19.64 10.25 2.27
C ALA A 161 19.07 11.67 2.41
N LYS A 162 18.14 11.91 3.35
CA LYS A 162 17.52 13.23 3.61
C LYS A 162 17.00 13.93 2.33
N PRO A 163 15.99 13.36 1.65
CA PRO A 163 15.50 13.90 0.39
C PRO A 163 15.01 15.35 0.55
N LEU A 164 15.34 16.20 -0.43
CA LEU A 164 15.00 17.62 -0.43
C LEU A 164 13.89 17.93 -1.44
N ILE A 165 13.93 17.27 -2.60
CA ILE A 165 12.94 17.46 -3.66
C ILE A 165 12.13 16.18 -3.91
N PRO A 166 10.93 16.28 -4.54
CA PRO A 166 10.08 15.11 -4.81
C PRO A 166 10.80 13.99 -5.57
N LYS A 167 11.68 14.36 -6.51
CA LYS A 167 12.49 13.41 -7.28
C LYS A 167 13.38 12.54 -6.38
N ASP A 168 14.05 13.14 -5.40
CA ASP A 168 14.89 12.40 -4.45
C ASP A 168 14.06 11.38 -3.66
N LEU A 169 12.86 11.77 -3.23
CA LEU A 169 11.98 10.88 -2.46
C LEU A 169 11.49 9.70 -3.31
N ILE A 170 11.14 9.96 -4.57
CA ILE A 170 10.78 8.95 -5.56
C ILE A 170 11.92 7.96 -5.77
N GLU A 171 13.13 8.45 -6.05
CA GLU A 171 14.30 7.61 -6.26
C GLU A 171 14.68 6.83 -4.99
N LEU A 172 14.55 7.45 -3.82
CA LEU A 172 14.78 6.79 -2.55
C LEU A 172 13.83 5.62 -2.33
N ILE A 173 12.52 5.83 -2.52
CA ILE A 173 11.51 4.78 -2.33
C ILE A 173 11.72 3.66 -3.37
N ALA A 174 12.00 4.02 -4.63
CA ALA A 174 12.26 3.06 -5.69
C ALA A 174 13.47 2.17 -5.42
N ASN A 175 14.50 2.71 -4.76
CA ASN A 175 15.75 2.01 -4.46
C ASN A 175 15.82 1.43 -3.04
N ALA A 176 14.87 1.75 -2.16
CA ALA A 176 14.86 1.26 -0.78
C ALA A 176 14.61 -0.26 -0.72
N ALA A 177 13.73 -0.79 -1.58
CA ALA A 177 13.41 -2.22 -1.64
C ALA A 177 14.18 -2.93 -2.77
N LYS A 178 14.61 -4.18 -2.53
CA LYS A 178 15.32 -5.02 -3.53
C LYS A 178 14.47 -5.39 -4.75
N LYS A 179 13.13 -5.32 -4.67
CA LYS A 179 12.20 -5.61 -5.76
C LYS A 179 11.50 -4.31 -6.17
N LYS A 180 11.50 -4.01 -7.48
CA LYS A 180 11.00 -2.77 -8.09
C LYS A 180 9.65 -2.33 -7.49
N THR A 181 9.71 -1.24 -6.77
CA THR A 181 8.57 -0.43 -6.39
C THR A 181 8.07 0.32 -7.61
N ILE A 182 6.84 0.06 -8.03
CA ILE A 182 6.21 0.80 -9.12
C ILE A 182 5.46 1.97 -8.50
N LEU A 183 5.91 3.17 -8.80
CA LEU A 183 5.23 4.40 -8.42
C LEU A 183 4.06 4.57 -9.38
N GLY A 184 2.86 4.19 -8.94
CA GLY A 184 1.66 4.66 -9.62
C GLY A 184 1.55 6.17 -9.38
N SER A 185 1.63 6.97 -10.44
CA SER A 185 1.14 8.35 -10.33
C SER A 185 -0.33 8.27 -9.91
N GLY A 186 -0.65 8.91 -8.78
CA GLY A 186 -2.03 9.28 -8.50
C GLY A 186 -2.47 10.17 -9.64
N TYR A 187 -3.41 9.66 -10.44
CA TYR A 187 -3.83 10.17 -11.75
C TYR A 187 -2.83 9.90 -12.88
#